data_AF-A0A8H3QGP8-F1
#
_entry.id   AF-A0A8H3QGP8-F1
#
_cell.length_a   1.000
_cell.length_b   1.000
_cell.length_c   1.000
_cell.angle_alpha   90.00
_cell.angle_beta   90.00
_cell.angle_gamma   90.00
#
_symmetry.space_group_name_H-M   'P 1'
#
loop_
_entity.id
_entity.type
_entity.pdbx_description
1 polymer ?
#
loop_
_entity_poly.entity_id
_entity_poly.type
_entity_poly.pdbx_seq_one_letter_code
_entity_poly.pdbx_strand_id
1 'polypeptide(L)'
;MKLKNYIIDIPNFYTADVFERIHREIQEAEEQERRRMRENQTNSYQHYNTSSNIFKYVKDLTGKDNECFAADSKVILQNGKVTKISELVIGDYVCCGFENGKLVFSEVFLFIHADHDAVMEFRLVDFMKQDGSLGTLCVTPEHHVFMNGGGTDFAKNVVPNRTKLFVSDGEKLVSVVTTRVTKERKKGYYSPLTRSGTILVDDVLCSCYASAPPYQSLFNLALAPLKFYTKIFPSKYLDKEIHPYVKFLNRGRRIVELLDYLNFPQKA
;
A
#
# COMPACT_ATOMS: atom_id res chain seq x y z
N MET A 1 9.19 -25.59 27.26
CA MET A 1 8.50 -25.53 25.95
C MET A 1 9.50 -24.97 24.93
N LYS A 2 9.94 -25.75 23.93
CA LYS A 2 11.10 -25.41 23.07
C LYS A 2 10.65 -24.54 21.88
N LEU A 3 11.35 -23.42 21.66
CA LEU A 3 11.13 -22.44 20.57
C LEU A 3 11.05 -23.07 19.17
N LYS A 4 11.69 -24.23 18.96
CA LYS A 4 11.68 -24.99 17.69
C LYS A 4 10.28 -25.41 17.22
N ASN A 5 9.31 -25.55 18.13
CA ASN A 5 7.97 -26.00 17.76
C ASN A 5 7.10 -24.88 17.14
N TYR A 6 7.53 -23.62 17.20
CA TYR A 6 6.86 -22.47 16.58
C TYR A 6 7.47 -22.04 15.24
N ILE A 7 8.57 -22.67 14.83
CA ILE A 7 9.25 -22.39 13.55
C ILE A 7 8.65 -23.25 12.41
N ILE A 8 7.79 -24.22 12.75
CA ILE A 8 7.22 -25.21 11.82
C ILE A 8 6.26 -24.55 10.80
N ASP A 9 5.69 -23.39 11.13
CA ASP A 9 4.78 -22.64 10.26
C ASP A 9 5.44 -21.49 9.49
N ILE A 10 6.78 -21.41 9.45
CA ILE A 10 7.47 -20.55 8.48
C ILE A 10 7.60 -21.37 7.19
N PRO A 11 6.86 -21.04 6.11
CA PRO A 11 7.00 -21.75 4.83
C PRO A 11 8.48 -21.82 4.42
N ASN A 12 8.91 -22.93 3.82
CA ASN A 12 10.29 -23.13 3.31
C ASN A 12 10.75 -22.08 2.25
N PHE A 13 9.93 -21.06 1.96
CA PHE A 13 10.25 -19.90 1.13
C PHE A 13 11.16 -18.86 1.81
N TYR A 14 11.45 -18.97 3.12
CA TYR A 14 12.21 -17.95 3.87
C TYR A 14 13.60 -18.47 4.28
N THR A 15 14.50 -18.63 3.31
CA THR A 15 15.92 -18.92 3.56
C THR A 15 16.76 -17.64 3.46
N ALA A 16 17.94 -17.63 4.08
CA ALA A 16 18.92 -16.54 3.92
C ALA A 16 19.26 -16.30 2.44
N ASP A 17 19.22 -17.34 1.61
CA ASP A 17 19.45 -17.25 0.17
C ASP A 17 18.39 -16.42 -0.56
N VAL A 18 17.14 -16.41 -0.07
CA VAL A 18 16.06 -15.59 -0.63
C VAL A 18 16.28 -14.12 -0.28
N PHE A 19 16.73 -13.83 0.94
CA PHE A 19 17.12 -12.48 1.35
C PHE A 19 18.28 -11.92 0.54
N GLU A 20 19.33 -12.72 0.37
CA GLU A 20 20.49 -12.37 -0.44
C GLU A 20 20.14 -12.18 -1.91
N ARG A 21 19.22 -12.98 -2.44
CA ARG A 21 18.73 -12.85 -3.81
C ARG A 21 17.94 -11.56 -4.02
N ILE A 22 17.03 -11.25 -3.11
CA ILE A 22 16.25 -10.00 -3.14
C ILE A 22 17.17 -8.80 -3.03
N HIS A 23 18.18 -8.86 -2.15
CA HIS A 23 19.12 -7.75 -2.00
C HIS A 23 19.92 -7.51 -3.28
N ARG A 24 20.35 -8.58 -3.97
CA ARG A 24 20.99 -8.49 -5.30
C ARG A 24 20.07 -7.92 -6.37
N GLU A 25 18.83 -8.39 -6.46
CA GLU A 25 17.86 -7.91 -7.47
C GLU A 25 17.55 -6.42 -7.31
N ILE A 26 17.47 -5.92 -6.07
CA ILE A 26 17.32 -4.49 -5.77
C ILE A 26 18.56 -3.71 -6.26
N GLN A 27 19.77 -4.19 -5.94
CA GLN A 27 21.01 -3.52 -6.37
C GLN A 27 21.16 -3.49 -7.89
N GLU A 28 20.77 -4.56 -8.59
CA GLU A 28 20.81 -4.65 -10.05
C GLU A 28 19.79 -3.73 -10.72
N ALA A 29 18.56 -3.64 -10.18
CA ALA A 29 17.53 -2.72 -10.67
C ALA A 29 17.97 -1.25 -10.53
N GLU A 30 18.56 -0.90 -9.39
CA GLU A 30 19.13 0.44 -9.16
C GLU A 30 20.29 0.74 -10.12
N GLU A 31 21.15 -0.24 -10.43
CA GLU A 31 22.25 -0.03 -11.36
C GLU A 31 21.78 0.16 -12.80
N GLN A 32 20.76 -0.59 -13.22
CA GLN A 32 20.12 -0.39 -14.52
C GLN A 32 19.46 0.99 -14.64
N GLU A 33 18.82 1.47 -13.58
CA GLU A 33 18.20 2.79 -13.54
C GLU A 33 19.27 3.91 -13.53
N ARG A 34 20.37 3.71 -12.80
CA ARG A 34 21.55 4.60 -12.86
C ARG A 34 22.16 4.67 -14.26
N ARG A 35 22.21 3.56 -15.00
CA ARG A 35 22.70 3.54 -16.40
C ARG A 35 21.74 4.30 -17.34
N ARG A 36 20.43 4.06 -17.23
CA ARG A 36 19.39 4.79 -17.99
C ARG A 36 19.41 6.30 -17.72
N MET A 37 19.69 6.70 -16.47
CA MET A 37 19.78 8.11 -16.06
C MET A 37 21.06 8.78 -16.57
N ARG A 38 22.18 8.05 -16.69
CA ARG A 38 23.42 8.56 -17.33
C ARG A 38 23.27 8.78 -18.82
N GLU A 39 22.43 7.99 -19.49
CA GLU A 39 22.15 8.10 -20.92
C GLU A 39 21.26 9.32 -21.26
N ASN A 40 20.49 9.84 -20.31
CA ASN A 40 19.53 10.95 -20.52
C ASN A 40 20.03 12.34 -20.05
N GLN A 41 21.31 12.49 -19.71
CA GLN A 41 21.84 13.70 -19.08
C GLN A 41 22.38 14.75 -20.08
N THR A 42 21.47 15.43 -20.80
CA THR A 42 21.77 16.70 -21.47
C THR A 42 20.67 17.72 -21.16
N ASN A 43 20.82 18.44 -20.04
CA ASN A 43 20.55 19.87 -19.85
C ASN A 43 20.33 20.20 -18.37
N SER A 44 21.25 21.00 -17.85
CA SER A 44 21.34 21.50 -16.48
C SER A 44 20.72 22.89 -16.32
N TYR A 45 20.65 23.32 -15.05
CA TYR A 45 20.46 24.69 -14.54
C TYR A 45 19.04 25.10 -14.10
N GLN A 46 18.76 24.99 -12.79
CA GLN A 46 18.31 26.11 -11.97
C GLN A 46 18.31 25.70 -10.48
N HIS A 47 19.38 26.06 -9.77
CA HIS A 47 19.59 25.77 -8.35
C HIS A 47 19.81 27.09 -7.60
N TYR A 48 18.73 27.83 -7.32
CA TYR A 48 18.70 28.93 -6.36
C TYR A 48 17.27 29.11 -5.84
N ASN A 49 16.78 28.10 -5.07
CA ASN A 49 15.62 28.21 -4.15
C ASN A 49 15.56 27.01 -3.16
N THR A 50 16.65 26.27 -3.02
CA THR A 50 16.65 24.88 -2.56
C THR A 50 16.38 24.73 -1.07
N SER A 51 16.76 25.66 -0.21
CA SER A 51 16.53 25.49 1.25
C SER A 51 15.06 25.67 1.67
N SER A 52 14.33 26.58 1.01
CA SER A 52 12.87 26.72 1.19
C SER A 52 12.13 25.53 0.57
N ASN A 53 12.58 25.09 -0.61
CA ASN A 53 12.01 23.94 -1.29
C ASN A 53 12.30 22.63 -0.56
N ILE A 54 13.48 22.41 0.03
CA ILE A 54 13.79 21.22 0.84
C ILE A 54 12.94 21.22 2.11
N PHE A 55 12.76 22.35 2.80
CA PHE A 55 11.87 22.38 3.96
C PHE A 55 10.41 22.13 3.56
N LYS A 56 9.97 22.60 2.38
CA LYS A 56 8.66 22.30 1.79
C LYS A 56 8.54 20.84 1.33
N TYR A 57 9.58 20.27 0.74
CA TYR A 57 9.64 18.89 0.26
C TYR A 57 9.69 17.91 1.43
N VAL A 58 10.47 18.20 2.47
CA VAL A 58 10.50 17.47 3.74
C VAL A 58 9.18 17.66 4.50
N LYS A 59 8.55 18.84 4.44
CA LYS A 59 7.20 19.04 4.98
C LYS A 59 6.12 18.28 4.21
N ASP A 60 6.25 18.12 2.89
CA ASP A 60 5.35 17.32 2.06
C ASP A 60 5.63 15.80 2.23
N LEU A 61 6.88 15.39 2.44
CA LEU A 61 7.28 14.01 2.79
C LEU A 61 6.95 13.63 4.25
N THR A 62 6.79 14.62 5.12
CA THR A 62 6.24 14.48 6.47
C THR A 62 4.74 14.86 6.52
N GLY A 63 4.16 15.18 5.36
CA GLY A 63 2.92 15.91 5.20
C GLY A 63 1.75 15.01 4.87
N LYS A 64 1.27 14.36 5.92
CA LYS A 64 0.07 13.51 6.01
C LYS A 64 0.23 12.12 5.40
N ASP A 65 0.08 11.17 6.30
CA ASP A 65 -0.14 9.76 6.05
C ASP A 65 -1.48 9.53 5.31
N ASN A 66 -1.53 9.88 4.03
CA ASN A 66 -2.73 9.90 3.20
C ASN A 66 -2.93 8.58 2.46
N GLU A 67 -2.79 7.42 3.10
CA GLU A 67 -2.92 6.12 2.44
C GLU A 67 -4.10 5.34 3.01
N CYS A 68 -5.29 5.75 2.58
CA CYS A 68 -6.52 5.38 3.22
C CYS A 68 -7.63 5.18 2.19
N PHE A 69 -8.63 4.41 2.60
CA PHE A 69 -9.91 4.30 1.91
C PHE A 69 -10.91 5.28 2.52
N ALA A 70 -11.92 5.64 1.73
CA ALA A 70 -13.00 6.47 2.21
C ALA A 70 -13.86 5.71 3.24
N ALA A 71 -14.50 6.43 4.14
CA ALA A 71 -15.33 5.82 5.19
C ALA A 71 -16.44 4.90 4.67
N ASP A 72 -16.98 5.22 3.48
CA ASP A 72 -18.07 4.51 2.83
C ASP A 72 -17.63 3.49 1.76
N SER A 73 -16.32 3.35 1.54
CA SER A 73 -15.78 2.26 0.71
C SER A 73 -16.19 0.90 1.26
N LYS A 74 -16.46 -0.04 0.36
CA LYS A 74 -17.10 -1.32 0.68
C LYS A 74 -16.10 -2.46 0.69
N VAL A 75 -16.29 -3.38 1.64
CA VAL A 75 -15.54 -4.63 1.74
C VAL A 75 -16.50 -5.79 1.97
N ILE A 76 -16.07 -7.00 1.62
CA ILE A 76 -16.83 -8.23 1.80
C ILE A 76 -16.29 -8.97 3.03
N LEU A 77 -17.13 -9.24 4.01
CA LEU A 77 -16.81 -10.04 5.18
C LEU A 77 -16.87 -11.55 4.87
N GLN A 78 -16.22 -12.38 5.70
CA GLN A 78 -16.21 -13.85 5.55
C GLN A 78 -17.61 -14.49 5.57
N ASN A 79 -18.57 -13.85 6.24
CA ASN A 79 -19.98 -14.29 6.23
C ASN A 79 -20.76 -13.86 4.97
N GLY A 80 -20.09 -13.26 3.98
CA GLY A 80 -20.67 -12.77 2.74
C GLY A 80 -21.32 -11.38 2.83
N LYS A 81 -21.41 -10.79 4.03
CA LYS A 81 -21.97 -9.45 4.20
C LYS A 81 -21.04 -8.40 3.60
N VAL A 82 -21.60 -7.49 2.80
CA VAL A 82 -20.92 -6.27 2.37
C VAL A 82 -21.09 -5.20 3.45
N THR A 83 -19.99 -4.62 3.91
CA THR A 83 -19.99 -3.58 4.96
C THR A 83 -19.09 -2.42 4.57
N LYS A 84 -19.27 -1.26 5.21
CA LYS A 84 -18.38 -0.12 4.98
C LYS A 84 -17.08 -0.31 5.75
N ILE A 85 -15.98 0.24 5.23
CA ILE A 85 -14.69 0.23 5.91
C ILE A 85 -14.77 0.91 7.29
N SER A 86 -15.56 1.97 7.43
CA SER A 86 -15.81 2.63 8.73
C SER A 86 -16.51 1.76 9.78
N GLU A 87 -17.14 0.66 9.36
CA GLU A 87 -17.87 -0.26 10.24
C GLU A 87 -17.05 -1.52 10.59
N LEU A 88 -15.85 -1.66 9.99
CA LEU A 88 -14.96 -2.77 10.30
C LEU A 88 -14.45 -2.68 11.74
N VAL A 89 -14.35 -3.85 12.36
CA VAL A 89 -13.71 -4.00 13.67
C VAL A 89 -12.46 -4.88 13.56
N ILE A 90 -11.47 -4.62 14.42
CA ILE A 90 -10.29 -5.49 14.52
C ILE A 90 -10.76 -6.90 14.90
N GLY A 91 -10.28 -7.90 14.17
CA GLY A 91 -10.70 -9.29 14.25
C GLY A 91 -11.65 -9.71 13.12
N ASP A 92 -12.25 -8.76 12.38
CA ASP A 92 -13.05 -9.10 11.20
C ASP A 92 -12.20 -9.76 10.12
N TYR A 93 -12.76 -10.75 9.44
CA TYR A 93 -12.15 -11.38 8.28
C TYR A 93 -12.75 -10.79 7.01
N VAL A 94 -11.91 -10.11 6.23
CA VAL A 94 -12.30 -9.42 4.98
C VAL A 94 -11.75 -10.15 3.77
N CYS A 95 -12.42 -10.01 2.62
CA CYS A 95 -11.97 -10.57 1.36
C CYS A 95 -10.66 -9.91 0.93
N CYS A 96 -9.70 -10.74 0.52
CA CYS A 96 -8.34 -10.35 0.15
C CYS A 96 -7.97 -10.78 -1.28
N GLY A 97 -8.93 -11.31 -2.03
CA GLY A 97 -8.74 -11.81 -3.39
C GLY A 97 -9.36 -13.20 -3.57
N PHE A 98 -8.84 -13.92 -4.57
CA PHE A 98 -9.34 -15.23 -4.97
C PHE A 98 -8.19 -16.23 -5.12
N GLU A 99 -8.43 -17.47 -4.70
CA GLU A 99 -7.52 -18.60 -4.89
C GLU A 99 -8.35 -19.80 -5.36
N ASN A 100 -7.98 -20.37 -6.51
CA ASN A 100 -8.68 -21.51 -7.11
C ASN A 100 -10.20 -21.31 -7.24
N GLY A 101 -10.63 -20.10 -7.62
CA GLY A 101 -12.04 -19.74 -7.80
C GLY A 101 -12.82 -19.55 -6.49
N LYS A 102 -12.13 -19.46 -5.34
CA LYS A 102 -12.76 -19.21 -4.03
C LYS A 102 -12.27 -17.90 -3.45
N LEU A 103 -13.15 -17.20 -2.74
CA LEU A 103 -12.80 -16.02 -1.97
C LEU A 103 -11.81 -16.40 -0.86
N VAL A 104 -10.73 -15.63 -0.76
CA VAL A 104 -9.74 -15.74 0.32
C VAL A 104 -10.00 -14.64 1.32
N PHE A 105 -10.05 -14.99 2.61
CA PHE A 105 -10.30 -14.05 3.68
C PHE A 105 -9.10 -13.95 4.63
N SER A 106 -8.84 -12.75 5.12
CA SER A 106 -7.81 -12.51 6.14
C SER A 106 -8.33 -11.59 7.24
N GLU A 107 -7.90 -11.87 8.46
CA GLU A 107 -8.15 -11.04 9.64
C GLU A 107 -7.59 -9.62 9.44
N VAL A 108 -8.41 -8.60 9.72
CA VAL A 108 -7.99 -7.23 9.98
C VAL A 108 -7.45 -7.16 11.39
N PHE A 109 -6.12 -7.06 11.53
CA PHE A 109 -5.47 -7.14 12.84
C PHE A 109 -5.14 -5.77 13.45
N LEU A 110 -5.22 -4.70 12.66
CA LEU A 110 -4.84 -3.34 13.04
C LEU A 110 -5.38 -2.32 12.04
N PHE A 111 -5.66 -1.09 12.48
CA PHE A 111 -5.75 0.08 11.60
C PHE A 111 -4.51 0.95 11.81
N ILE A 112 -3.75 1.23 10.75
CA ILE A 112 -2.56 2.09 10.88
C ILE A 112 -2.99 3.54 11.10
N HIS A 113 -4.07 3.97 10.46
CA HIS A 113 -4.52 5.35 10.43
C HIS A 113 -6.03 5.39 10.26
N ALA A 114 -6.73 6.09 11.15
CA ALA A 114 -8.18 6.26 11.05
C ALA A 114 -8.63 7.58 11.71
N ASP A 115 -9.46 8.34 11.00
CA ASP A 115 -10.16 9.49 11.57
C ASP A 115 -11.57 9.52 11.02
N HIS A 116 -12.57 9.50 11.90
CA HIS A 116 -14.00 9.53 11.52
C HIS A 116 -14.43 10.90 11.00
N ASP A 117 -13.77 11.97 11.44
CA ASP A 117 -14.25 13.34 11.28
C ASP A 117 -13.46 14.20 10.30
N ALA A 118 -12.21 13.84 10.03
CA ALA A 118 -11.37 14.57 9.11
C ALA A 118 -11.89 14.51 7.67
N VAL A 119 -11.76 15.62 6.94
CA VAL A 119 -12.08 15.70 5.51
C VAL A 119 -10.80 15.57 4.70
N MET A 120 -10.77 14.60 3.79
CA MET A 120 -9.63 14.32 2.92
C MET A 120 -10.04 14.28 1.45
N GLU A 121 -9.11 14.61 0.55
CA GLU A 121 -9.29 14.44 -0.90
C GLU A 121 -9.05 12.97 -1.28
N PHE A 122 -9.98 12.40 -2.02
CA PHE A 122 -9.92 11.08 -2.62
C PHE A 122 -9.92 11.18 -4.14
N ARG A 123 -9.30 10.19 -4.78
CA ARG A 123 -9.49 9.85 -6.19
C ARG A 123 -10.67 8.89 -6.32
N LEU A 124 -11.56 9.20 -7.24
CA LEU A 124 -12.60 8.28 -7.68
C LEU A 124 -12.15 7.72 -9.02
N VAL A 125 -11.85 6.44 -9.05
CA VAL A 125 -11.38 5.74 -10.23
C VAL A 125 -12.50 4.85 -10.74
N ASP A 126 -13.13 5.28 -11.83
CA ASP A 126 -14.22 4.56 -12.46
C ASP A 126 -13.70 3.48 -13.41
N PHE A 127 -14.42 2.38 -13.48
CA PHE A 127 -14.15 1.25 -14.39
C PHE A 127 -15.46 0.55 -14.77
N MET A 128 -15.47 -0.12 -15.93
CA MET A 128 -16.65 -0.87 -16.39
C MET A 128 -16.47 -2.35 -16.09
N LYS A 129 -17.35 -2.92 -15.28
CA LYS A 129 -17.38 -4.37 -15.02
C LYS A 129 -17.81 -5.14 -16.27
N GLN A 130 -17.56 -6.45 -16.27
CA GLN A 130 -17.89 -7.32 -17.40
C GLN A 130 -19.40 -7.40 -17.69
N ASP A 131 -20.23 -7.23 -16.66
CA ASP A 131 -21.69 -7.16 -16.78
C ASP A 131 -22.21 -5.81 -17.30
N GLY A 132 -21.32 -4.87 -17.63
CA GLY A 132 -21.66 -3.53 -18.09
C GLY A 132 -22.04 -2.56 -16.97
N SER A 133 -21.95 -2.95 -15.70
CA SER A 133 -22.16 -2.03 -14.58
C SER A 133 -20.92 -1.17 -14.32
N LEU A 134 -21.15 0.05 -13.84
CA LEU A 134 -20.09 0.98 -13.45
C LEU A 134 -19.62 0.67 -12.03
N GLY A 135 -18.31 0.46 -11.85
CA GLY A 135 -17.65 0.41 -10.55
C GLY A 135 -16.79 1.64 -10.33
N THR A 136 -16.58 2.01 -9.07
CA THR A 136 -15.76 3.17 -8.68
C THR A 136 -14.94 2.82 -7.45
N LEU A 137 -13.61 2.85 -7.55
CA LEU A 137 -12.72 2.77 -6.40
C LEU A 137 -12.53 4.17 -5.80
N CYS A 138 -12.79 4.33 -4.50
CA CYS A 138 -12.59 5.59 -3.79
C CYS A 138 -11.39 5.49 -2.84
N VAL A 139 -10.28 6.14 -3.21
CA VAL A 139 -9.02 5.96 -2.49
C VAL A 139 -8.17 7.22 -2.52
N THR A 140 -7.33 7.44 -1.51
CA THR A 140 -6.46 8.61 -1.49
C THR A 140 -5.41 8.59 -2.62
N PRO A 141 -4.90 9.76 -3.06
CA PRO A 141 -3.93 9.85 -4.16
C PRO A 141 -2.64 9.03 -3.95
N GLU A 142 -2.18 8.86 -2.72
CA GLU A 142 -0.95 8.16 -2.37
C GLU A 142 -1.17 6.67 -2.08
N HIS A 143 -2.39 6.14 -2.19
CA HIS A 143 -2.64 4.72 -1.93
C HIS A 143 -2.22 3.84 -3.12
N HIS A 144 -1.68 2.66 -2.83
CA HIS A 144 -1.24 1.72 -3.86
C HIS A 144 -2.36 0.83 -4.39
N VAL A 145 -2.48 0.77 -5.71
CA VAL A 145 -3.39 -0.12 -6.42
C VAL A 145 -2.61 -1.19 -7.19
N PHE A 146 -3.13 -2.42 -7.21
CA PHE A 146 -2.56 -3.48 -8.03
C PHE A 146 -2.97 -3.28 -9.49
N MET A 147 -1.98 -3.26 -10.39
CA MET A 147 -2.19 -3.03 -11.81
C MET A 147 -1.76 -4.24 -12.65
N ASN A 148 -2.34 -4.36 -13.83
CA ASN A 148 -2.00 -5.44 -14.75
C ASN A 148 -0.51 -5.45 -15.10
N GLY A 149 0.09 -6.65 -15.23
CA GLY A 149 1.52 -6.83 -15.44
C GLY A 149 2.32 -7.09 -14.14
N GLY A 150 1.63 -7.32 -13.02
CA GLY A 150 2.27 -7.64 -11.72
C GLY A 150 2.81 -6.43 -10.96
N GLY A 151 2.59 -5.22 -11.48
CA GLY A 151 3.03 -3.97 -10.88
C GLY A 151 2.04 -3.43 -9.83
N THR A 152 2.55 -2.53 -9.00
CA THR A 152 1.77 -1.65 -8.13
C THR A 152 2.16 -0.21 -8.44
N ASP A 153 1.23 0.73 -8.28
CA ASP A 153 1.51 2.17 -8.44
C ASP A 153 0.51 2.98 -7.60
N PHE A 154 0.78 4.27 -7.45
CA PHE A 154 -0.05 5.21 -6.73
C PHE A 154 -1.36 5.48 -7.47
N ALA A 155 -2.45 5.65 -6.73
CA ALA A 155 -3.75 6.02 -7.29
C ALA A 155 -3.72 7.34 -8.08
N LYS A 156 -2.84 8.28 -7.72
CA LYS A 156 -2.63 9.54 -8.47
C LYS A 156 -2.04 9.34 -9.87
N ASN A 157 -1.38 8.21 -10.12
CA ASN A 157 -0.74 7.86 -11.40
C ASN A 157 -1.67 7.07 -12.33
N VAL A 158 -2.89 6.75 -11.88
CA VAL A 158 -3.90 6.08 -12.71
C VAL A 158 -4.29 6.98 -13.89
N VAL A 159 -4.14 6.45 -15.11
CA VAL A 159 -4.51 7.13 -16.35
C VAL A 159 -5.74 6.46 -16.97
N PRO A 160 -6.87 7.19 -17.12
CA PRO A 160 -8.05 6.68 -17.81
C PRO A 160 -7.72 6.11 -19.19
N ASN A 161 -8.41 5.02 -19.55
CA ASN A 161 -8.28 4.29 -20.81
C ASN A 161 -6.89 3.66 -21.06
N ARG A 162 -6.02 3.63 -20.05
CA ARG A 162 -4.68 3.01 -20.14
C ARG A 162 -4.41 2.08 -18.96
N THR A 163 -4.61 2.59 -17.74
CA THR A 163 -4.39 1.81 -16.53
C THR A 163 -5.47 0.74 -16.38
N LYS A 164 -5.04 -0.48 -16.07
CA LYS A 164 -5.92 -1.61 -15.77
C LYS A 164 -5.77 -2.03 -14.31
N LEU A 165 -6.90 -2.14 -13.61
CA LEU A 165 -6.97 -2.59 -12.22
C LEU A 165 -7.39 -4.06 -12.16
N PHE A 166 -7.06 -4.74 -11.07
CA PHE A 166 -7.64 -6.06 -10.76
C PHE A 166 -8.96 -5.88 -10.02
N VAL A 167 -10.05 -6.25 -10.67
CA VAL A 167 -11.43 -6.11 -10.20
C VAL A 167 -12.05 -7.49 -10.03
N SER A 168 -12.84 -7.68 -8.98
CA SER A 168 -13.66 -8.87 -8.79
C SER A 168 -14.82 -8.90 -9.79
N ASP A 169 -14.98 -10.03 -10.50
CA ASP A 169 -16.19 -10.33 -11.28
C ASP A 169 -17.22 -11.17 -10.49
N GLY A 170 -16.93 -11.47 -9.21
CA GLY A 170 -17.73 -12.35 -8.36
C GLY A 170 -17.14 -13.75 -8.18
N GLU A 171 -16.31 -14.22 -9.12
CA GLU A 171 -15.70 -15.55 -9.09
C GLU A 171 -14.16 -15.50 -9.09
N LYS A 172 -13.57 -14.44 -9.66
CA LYS A 172 -12.13 -14.25 -9.80
C LYS A 172 -11.78 -12.77 -9.93
N LEU A 173 -10.48 -12.49 -9.93
CA LEU A 173 -9.95 -11.19 -10.32
C LEU A 173 -9.77 -11.13 -11.83
N VAL A 174 -10.29 -10.09 -12.44
CA VAL A 174 -10.14 -9.76 -13.86
C VAL A 174 -9.49 -8.41 -14.04
N SER A 175 -8.72 -8.25 -15.10
CA SER A 175 -8.07 -6.99 -15.42
C SER A 175 -9.03 -6.07 -16.18
N VAL A 176 -9.38 -4.94 -15.60
CA VAL A 176 -10.37 -3.99 -16.15
C VAL A 176 -9.73 -2.63 -16.39
N VAL A 177 -9.95 -2.07 -17.58
CA VAL A 177 -9.51 -0.71 -17.94
C VAL A 177 -10.32 0.33 -17.15
N THR A 178 -9.60 1.26 -16.54
CA THR A 178 -10.19 2.46 -15.93
C THR A 178 -10.76 3.39 -17.00
N THR A 179 -11.88 4.04 -16.74
CA THR A 179 -12.59 4.88 -17.73
C THR A 179 -12.57 6.36 -17.40
N ARG A 180 -12.60 6.71 -16.11
CA ARG A 180 -12.59 8.10 -15.65
C ARG A 180 -11.90 8.20 -14.29
N VAL A 181 -11.21 9.31 -14.05
CA VAL A 181 -10.63 9.63 -12.74
C VAL A 181 -11.11 11.02 -12.35
N THR A 182 -11.79 11.14 -11.21
CA THR A 182 -12.20 12.42 -10.62
C THR A 182 -11.63 12.57 -9.20
N LYS A 183 -11.85 13.75 -8.61
CA LYS A 183 -11.46 14.05 -7.24
C LYS A 183 -12.69 14.42 -6.44
N GLU A 184 -12.76 13.96 -5.21
CA GLU A 184 -13.83 14.33 -4.28
C GLU A 184 -13.25 14.50 -2.87
N ARG A 185 -13.80 15.44 -2.10
CA ARG A 185 -13.46 15.56 -0.67
C ARG A 185 -14.53 14.85 0.15
N LYS A 186 -14.13 13.84 0.90
CA LYS A 186 -15.04 13.04 1.73
C LYS A 186 -14.62 13.09 3.19
N LYS A 187 -15.61 12.94 4.08
CA LYS A 187 -15.42 12.87 5.53
C LYS A 187 -15.07 11.42 5.91
N GLY A 188 -14.04 11.27 6.72
CA GLY A 188 -13.61 10.01 7.30
C GLY A 188 -12.68 9.20 6.41
N TYR A 189 -11.64 8.63 7.01
CA TYR A 189 -10.67 7.78 6.32
C TYR A 189 -10.13 6.67 7.21
N TYR A 190 -9.73 5.55 6.60
CA TYR A 190 -9.24 4.37 7.31
C TYR A 190 -8.20 3.62 6.51
N SER A 191 -7.20 3.08 7.19
CA SER A 191 -6.13 2.25 6.62
C SER A 191 -6.05 0.93 7.39
N PRO A 192 -6.91 -0.05 7.06
CA PRO A 192 -6.89 -1.37 7.69
C PRO A 192 -5.69 -2.20 7.21
N LEU A 193 -5.09 -2.95 8.12
CA LEU A 193 -4.12 -3.99 7.81
C LEU A 193 -4.72 -5.37 7.97
N THR A 194 -4.65 -6.14 6.90
CA THR A 194 -4.92 -7.57 6.93
C THR A 194 -3.64 -8.37 7.17
N ARG A 195 -3.75 -9.58 7.72
CA ARG A 195 -2.59 -10.48 7.85
C ARG A 195 -1.96 -10.88 6.52
N SER A 196 -2.73 -10.97 5.43
CA SER A 196 -2.22 -11.19 4.07
C SER A 196 -1.52 -9.96 3.48
N GLY A 197 -1.88 -8.76 3.96
CA GLY A 197 -1.42 -7.48 3.44
C GLY A 197 -2.17 -6.99 2.21
N THR A 198 -3.21 -7.69 1.77
CA THR A 198 -4.10 -7.29 0.67
C THR A 198 -5.53 -7.17 1.15
N ILE A 199 -6.35 -6.41 0.44
CA ILE A 199 -7.76 -6.24 0.74
C ILE A 199 -8.53 -5.94 -0.56
N LEU A 200 -9.75 -6.48 -0.69
CA LEU A 200 -10.66 -6.16 -1.78
C LEU A 200 -11.59 -5.02 -1.33
N VAL A 201 -11.43 -3.84 -1.92
CA VAL A 201 -12.19 -2.62 -1.59
C VAL A 201 -12.86 -2.08 -2.84
N ASP A 202 -14.17 -1.80 -2.76
CA ASP A 202 -14.98 -1.35 -3.90
C ASP A 202 -14.81 -2.27 -5.13
N ASP A 203 -14.75 -3.57 -4.87
CA ASP A 203 -14.47 -4.65 -5.84
C ASP A 203 -13.06 -4.66 -6.45
N VAL A 204 -12.15 -3.78 -6.02
CA VAL A 204 -10.77 -3.69 -6.52
C VAL A 204 -9.79 -4.29 -5.52
N LEU A 205 -8.81 -5.07 -6.00
CA LEU A 205 -7.72 -5.55 -5.16
C LEU A 205 -6.75 -4.40 -4.87
N CYS A 206 -6.53 -4.13 -3.58
CA CYS A 206 -5.65 -3.08 -3.08
C CYS A 206 -4.62 -3.64 -2.10
N SER A 207 -3.48 -2.97 -2.00
CA SER A 207 -2.49 -3.26 -0.96
C SER A 207 -2.94 -2.61 0.36
N CYS A 208 -2.63 -3.25 1.49
CA CYS A 208 -2.74 -2.62 2.80
C CYS A 208 -1.49 -1.79 3.16
N TYR A 209 -0.45 -1.77 2.33
CA TYR A 209 0.86 -1.21 2.68
C TYR A 209 1.19 0.08 1.96
N ALA A 210 1.74 0.99 2.76
CA ALA A 210 1.87 2.40 2.43
C ALA A 210 3.27 2.84 1.96
N SER A 211 4.09 1.94 1.45
CA SER A 211 5.42 2.31 0.98
C SER A 211 5.92 1.31 -0.05
N ALA A 212 6.51 1.84 -1.13
CA ALA A 212 7.25 1.17 -2.19
C ALA A 212 6.59 -0.05 -2.91
N PRO A 213 5.91 0.18 -4.04
CA PRO A 213 5.81 -0.81 -5.12
C PRO A 213 7.23 -1.29 -5.51
N PRO A 214 7.51 -2.59 -5.80
CA PRO A 214 6.66 -3.78 -5.84
C PRO A 214 6.78 -4.69 -4.59
N TYR A 215 7.16 -4.15 -3.42
CA TYR A 215 7.69 -4.97 -2.31
C TYR A 215 6.64 -5.44 -1.31
N GLN A 216 5.47 -5.92 -1.77
CA GLN A 216 4.41 -6.46 -0.91
C GLN A 216 4.96 -7.49 0.11
N SER A 217 5.85 -8.38 -0.34
CA SER A 217 6.52 -9.39 0.49
C SER A 217 7.46 -8.78 1.54
N LEU A 218 8.14 -7.68 1.22
CA LEU A 218 9.04 -6.98 2.14
C LEU A 218 8.26 -6.31 3.27
N PHE A 219 7.12 -5.66 2.96
CA PHE A 219 6.26 -5.07 4.01
C PHE A 219 5.62 -6.14 4.88
N ASN A 220 5.21 -7.26 4.27
CA ASN A 220 4.77 -8.43 5.00
C ASN A 220 5.81 -8.90 6.03
N LEU A 221 7.09 -8.89 5.65
CA LEU A 221 8.21 -9.23 6.53
C LEU A 221 8.46 -8.15 7.58
N ALA A 222 8.56 -6.88 7.18
CA ALA A 222 8.83 -5.76 8.08
C ALA A 222 7.76 -5.66 9.17
N LEU A 223 6.51 -6.03 8.87
CA LEU A 223 5.41 -6.06 9.83
C LEU A 223 5.24 -7.41 10.53
N ALA A 224 6.07 -8.42 10.24
CA ALA A 224 5.96 -9.74 10.87
C ALA A 224 6.04 -9.70 12.41
N PRO A 225 6.94 -8.91 13.04
CA PRO A 225 6.96 -8.78 14.51
C PRO A 225 5.64 -8.23 15.06
N LEU A 226 5.05 -7.24 14.39
CA LEU A 226 3.78 -6.65 14.79
C LEU A 226 2.62 -7.63 14.60
N LYS A 227 2.60 -8.38 13.49
CA LYS A 227 1.61 -9.45 13.24
C LYS A 227 1.68 -10.55 14.28
N PHE A 228 2.89 -10.96 14.69
CA PHE A 228 3.06 -11.97 15.73
C PHE A 228 2.61 -11.45 17.08
N TYR A 229 3.02 -10.24 17.45
CA TYR A 229 2.60 -9.60 18.69
C TYR A 229 1.07 -9.49 18.79
N THR A 230 0.42 -9.01 17.74
CA THR A 230 -1.05 -8.85 17.68
C THR A 230 -1.83 -10.17 17.61
N LYS A 231 -1.16 -11.29 17.32
CA LYS A 231 -1.74 -12.64 17.44
C LYS A 231 -1.85 -13.09 18.89
N ILE A 232 -0.94 -12.63 19.76
CA ILE A 232 -0.94 -12.95 21.19
C ILE A 232 -1.74 -11.90 21.97
N PHE A 233 -1.63 -10.63 21.58
CA PHE A 233 -2.27 -9.49 22.22
C PHE A 233 -3.09 -8.71 21.18
N PRO A 234 -4.40 -9.01 21.04
CA PRO A 234 -5.24 -8.35 20.05
C PRO A 234 -5.17 -6.82 20.16
N SER A 235 -4.96 -6.16 19.02
CA SER A 235 -4.88 -4.71 18.97
C SER A 235 -6.24 -4.08 19.21
N LYS A 236 -6.25 -2.90 19.83
CA LYS A 236 -7.40 -1.98 19.86
C LYS A 236 -7.09 -0.66 19.15
N TYR A 237 -5.98 -0.64 18.41
CA TYR A 237 -5.45 0.58 17.83
C TYR A 237 -6.23 0.97 16.58
N LEU A 238 -7.04 2.00 16.75
CA LEU A 238 -7.84 2.70 15.76
C LEU A 238 -7.72 4.18 16.13
N ASP A 239 -6.72 4.85 15.59
CA ASP A 239 -6.33 6.20 16.01
C ASP A 239 -5.99 7.08 14.80
N LYS A 240 -6.12 8.39 14.99
CA LYS A 240 -5.72 9.43 14.05
C LYS A 240 -4.21 9.48 13.91
N GLU A 241 -3.47 9.04 14.91
CA GLU A 241 -2.03 8.90 14.81
C GLU A 241 -1.65 7.60 14.11
N ILE A 242 -0.53 7.61 13.35
CA ILE A 242 0.06 6.35 12.89
C ILE A 242 0.54 5.52 14.08
N HIS A 243 0.28 4.19 14.00
CA HIS A 243 0.78 3.20 14.95
C HIS A 243 2.29 3.37 15.24
N PRO A 244 2.75 3.45 16.51
CA PRO A 244 4.13 3.76 16.85
C PRO A 244 5.19 2.87 16.20
N TYR A 245 4.90 1.57 16.03
CA TYR A 245 5.79 0.66 15.30
C TYR A 245 5.96 1.06 13.83
N VAL A 246 4.88 1.48 13.18
CA VAL A 246 4.92 1.95 11.79
C VAL A 246 5.63 3.31 11.71
N LYS A 247 5.40 4.21 12.68
CA LYS A 247 6.21 5.45 12.82
C LYS A 247 7.71 5.14 12.97
N PHE A 248 8.07 4.11 13.73
CA PHE A 248 9.46 3.67 13.89
C PHE A 248 10.05 3.15 12.58
N LEU A 249 9.34 2.29 11.84
CA LEU A 249 9.76 1.82 10.53
C LEU A 249 9.93 2.98 9.53
N ASN A 250 8.98 3.93 9.52
CA ASN A 250 9.05 5.13 8.68
C ASN A 250 10.22 6.05 9.08
N ARG A 251 10.60 6.11 10.36
CA ARG A 251 11.82 6.82 10.80
C ARG A 251 13.10 6.12 10.33
N GLY A 252 13.13 4.79 10.29
CA GLY A 252 14.23 4.02 9.71
C GLY A 252 14.40 4.30 8.22
N ARG A 253 13.29 4.34 7.46
CA ARG A 253 13.26 4.79 6.06
C ARG A 253 13.83 6.21 5.90
N ARG A 254 13.46 7.15 6.77
CA ARG A 254 14.01 8.51 6.77
C ARG A 254 15.51 8.56 7.02
N ILE A 255 16.07 7.65 7.83
CA ILE A 255 17.52 7.57 8.07
C ILE A 255 18.20 7.05 6.81
N VAL A 256 17.66 6.03 6.15
CA VAL A 256 18.21 5.51 4.89
C VAL A 256 18.13 6.56 3.78
N GLU A 257 16.97 7.21 3.59
CA GLU A 257 16.78 8.26 2.59
C GLU A 257 17.62 9.53 2.89
N LEU A 258 17.79 9.88 4.17
CA LEU A 258 18.68 10.97 4.59
C LEU A 258 20.15 10.61 4.37
N LEU A 259 20.55 9.36 4.63
CA LEU A 259 21.90 8.88 4.35
C LEU A 259 22.17 8.84 2.85
N ASP A 260 21.19 8.44 2.03
CA ASP A 260 21.26 8.49 0.57
C ASP A 260 21.32 9.94 0.04
N TYR A 261 20.55 10.85 0.64
CA TYR A 261 20.58 12.28 0.32
C TYR A 261 21.92 12.95 0.71
N LEU A 262 22.48 12.59 1.87
CA LEU A 262 23.77 13.10 2.36
C LEU A 262 24.97 12.48 1.65
N ASN A 263 24.80 11.32 1.00
CA ASN A 263 25.85 10.63 0.24
C ASN A 263 25.96 11.06 -1.23
N PHE A 264 25.19 12.04 -1.70
CA PHE A 264 25.50 12.72 -2.96
C PHE A 264 26.69 13.68 -2.76
N PRO A 265 27.75 13.61 -3.59
CA PRO A 265 28.84 14.59 -3.50
C PRO A 265 28.27 15.98 -3.84
N GLN A 266 28.27 16.87 -2.85
CA GLN A 266 27.99 18.29 -3.06
C GLN A 266 29.06 18.84 -4.01
N LYS A 267 28.67 19.17 -5.24
CA LYS A 267 29.52 19.97 -6.12
C LYS A 267 29.36 21.44 -5.75
N ALA A 268 30.51 22.09 -5.50
CA ALA A 268 30.70 23.53 -5.46
C ALA A 268 30.35 24.19 -6.80
#